data_AF-A0A388T6P7-F1
#
_entry.id   AF-A0A388T6P7-F1
#
_cell.length_a   1.000
_cell.length_b   1.000
_cell.length_c   1.000
_cell.angle_alpha   90.00
_cell.angle_beta   90.00
_cell.angle_gamma   90.00
#
_symmetry.space_group_name_H-M   'P 1'
#
loop_
_entity.id
_entity.type
_entity.pdbx_description
1 polymer ?
#
loop_
_entity_poly.entity_id
_entity_poly.type
_entity_poly.pdbx_seq_one_letter_code
_entity_poly.pdbx_strand_id
1 'polypeptide(L)'
;MMPAAQFQCFDKIVSKESNWNPTATNASSGAYGLVQALPGGKMASAGADWKTNPETQIKWGLDYMKERYGSPCGAWSFWQANHWY
;
A
#
# COMPACT_ATOMS: atom_id res chain seq x y z
N MET A 1 -7.79 14.64 6.31
CA MET A 1 -6.42 14.53 6.85
C MET A 1 -6.33 13.24 7.64
N MET A 2 -5.35 12.36 7.36
CA MET A 2 -5.20 11.09 8.06
C MET A 2 -4.68 11.33 9.50
N PRO A 3 -5.23 10.68 10.54
CA PRO A 3 -4.70 10.77 11.89
C PRO A 3 -3.24 10.32 11.96
N ALA A 4 -2.41 10.98 12.78
CA ALA A 4 -0.97 10.72 12.85
C ALA A 4 -0.62 9.24 13.15
N ALA A 5 -1.41 8.58 14.00
CA ALA A 5 -1.22 7.15 14.29
C ALA A 5 -1.45 6.26 13.05
N GLN A 6 -2.48 6.56 12.25
CA GLN A 6 -2.76 5.82 11.02
C GLN A 6 -1.67 6.05 9.98
N PHE A 7 -1.13 7.26 9.91
CA PHE A 7 0.03 7.56 9.06
C PHE A 7 1.26 6.74 9.47
N GLN A 8 1.57 6.66 10.76
CA GLN A 8 2.72 5.86 11.23
C GLN A 8 2.59 4.37 10.90
N CYS A 9 1.37 3.80 11.00
CA CYS A 9 1.13 2.42 10.61
C CYS A 9 1.27 2.21 9.09
N PHE A 10 0.72 3.14 8.29
CA PHE A 10 0.85 3.14 6.84
C PHE A 10 2.32 3.24 6.41
N ASP A 11 3.07 4.18 6.99
CA ASP A 11 4.50 4.39 6.72
C ASP A 11 5.33 3.13 6.97
N LYS A 12 5.05 2.39 8.05
CA LYS A 12 5.71 1.12 8.33
C LYS A 12 5.46 0.07 7.26
N ILE A 13 4.22 -0.08 6.80
CA ILE A 13 3.89 -1.00 5.70
C ILE A 13 4.62 -0.57 4.43
N VAL A 14 4.44 0.68 3.98
CA VAL A 14 5.04 1.16 2.72
C VAL A 14 6.57 1.07 2.74
N SER A 15 7.19 1.39 3.88
CA SER A 15 8.64 1.23 4.05
C SER A 15 9.09 -0.22 3.91
N LYS A 16 8.31 -1.19 4.41
CA LYS A 16 8.61 -2.61 4.28
C LYS A 16 8.35 -3.15 2.87
N GLU A 17 7.30 -2.68 2.22
CA GLU A 17 6.87 -3.17 0.91
C GLU A 17 7.72 -2.61 -0.23
N SER A 18 8.07 -1.33 -0.19
CA SER A 18 8.71 -0.64 -1.31
C SER A 18 9.84 0.30 -0.94
N ASN A 19 10.09 0.50 0.36
CA ASN A 19 10.98 1.56 0.87
C ASN A 19 10.62 2.94 0.26
N TRP A 20 9.31 3.21 0.15
CA TRP A 20 8.72 4.40 -0.47
C TRP A 20 9.08 4.63 -1.95
N ASN A 21 9.51 3.60 -2.69
CA ASN A 21 9.69 3.70 -4.14
C ASN A 21 8.39 3.40 -4.89
N PRO A 22 7.75 4.40 -5.54
CA PRO A 22 6.46 4.21 -6.24
C PRO A 22 6.58 3.38 -7.52
N THR A 23 7.79 3.04 -7.94
CA THR A 23 8.06 2.18 -9.10
C THR A 23 8.64 0.82 -8.70
N ALA A 24 8.72 0.53 -7.39
CA ALA A 24 9.20 -0.76 -6.89
C ALA A 24 8.39 -1.90 -7.53
N THR A 25 9.11 -2.86 -8.12
CA THR A 25 8.52 -4.04 -8.72
C THR A 25 9.20 -5.27 -8.13
N ASN A 26 8.43 -6.14 -7.49
CA ASN A 26 8.96 -7.41 -7.04
C ASN A 26 9.22 -8.31 -8.27
N ALA A 27 10.49 -8.70 -8.48
CA ALA A 27 10.88 -9.47 -9.66
C ALA A 27 10.28 -10.88 -9.71
N SER A 28 9.95 -11.47 -8.56
CA SER A 28 9.41 -12.83 -8.47
C SER A 28 7.88 -12.86 -8.65
N SER A 29 7.16 -11.93 -8.04
CA SER A 29 5.68 -11.92 -8.05
C SER A 29 5.05 -10.94 -9.03
N GLY A 30 5.80 -9.91 -9.46
CA GLY A 30 5.25 -8.80 -10.25
C GLY A 30 4.42 -7.78 -9.45
N ALA A 31 4.43 -7.87 -8.11
CA ALA A 31 3.81 -6.88 -7.25
C ALA A 31 4.42 -5.49 -7.47
N TYR A 32 3.59 -4.44 -7.45
CA TYR A 32 3.98 -3.12 -7.96
C TYR A 32 3.63 -1.95 -7.02
N GLY A 33 4.52 -0.96 -6.97
CA GLY A 33 4.28 0.35 -6.36
C GLY A 33 4.42 0.36 -4.84
N LEU A 34 3.97 1.46 -4.22
CA LEU A 34 4.19 1.76 -2.80
C LEU A 34 3.68 0.66 -1.86
N VAL A 35 2.52 0.08 -2.18
CA VAL A 35 1.84 -0.95 -1.40
C VAL A 35 1.94 -2.34 -2.04
N GLN A 36 2.85 -2.52 -3.01
CA GLN A 36 3.11 -3.80 -3.69
C GLN A 36 1.81 -4.52 -4.14
N ALA A 37 0.95 -3.81 -4.85
CA ALA A 37 -0.34 -4.36 -5.30
C ALA A 37 -0.14 -5.47 -6.34
N LEU A 38 -0.92 -6.56 -6.22
CA LEU A 38 -0.90 -7.71 -7.13
C LEU A 38 -2.32 -8.07 -7.63
N PRO A 39 -2.60 -7.97 -8.95
CA PRO A 39 -1.81 -7.24 -9.95
C PRO A 39 -1.81 -5.72 -9.69
N GLY A 40 -0.72 -5.04 -10.06
CA GLY A 40 -0.58 -3.58 -9.89
C GLY A 40 -1.72 -2.77 -10.54
N GLY A 41 -2.28 -3.28 -11.63
CA GLY A 41 -3.40 -2.66 -12.35
C GLY A 41 -4.68 -2.46 -11.52
N LYS A 42 -4.81 -3.11 -10.36
CA LYS A 42 -5.91 -2.83 -9.41
C LYS A 42 -5.97 -1.36 -8.99
N MET A 43 -4.82 -0.68 -8.97
CA MET A 43 -4.73 0.74 -8.63
C MET A 43 -5.42 1.66 -9.65
N ALA A 44 -5.76 1.16 -10.84
CA ALA A 44 -6.51 1.90 -11.84
C ALA A 44 -7.89 2.36 -11.36
N SER A 45 -8.48 1.71 -10.35
CA SER A 45 -9.74 2.16 -9.74
C SER A 45 -9.61 3.49 -9.00
N ALA A 46 -8.41 3.84 -8.54
CA ALA A 46 -8.14 5.10 -7.86
C ALA A 46 -7.77 6.24 -8.82
N GLY A 47 -7.23 5.91 -10.00
CA GLY A 47 -6.84 6.84 -11.07
C GLY A 47 -6.10 6.15 -12.22
N ALA A 48 -6.26 6.67 -13.45
CA ALA A 48 -5.62 6.10 -14.65
C ALA A 48 -4.09 6.24 -14.67
N ASP A 49 -3.55 7.15 -13.87
CA ASP A 49 -2.13 7.48 -13.72
C ASP A 49 -1.42 6.68 -12.62
N TRP A 50 -2.07 5.64 -12.08
CA TRP A 50 -1.61 4.80 -10.97
C TRP A 50 -0.17 4.29 -11.11
N LYS A 51 0.28 4.07 -12.35
CA LYS A 51 1.60 3.51 -12.63
C LYS A 51 2.72 4.48 -12.27
N THR A 52 2.49 5.78 -12.27
CA THR A 52 3.55 6.78 -12.03
C THR A 52 3.21 7.80 -10.95
N ASN A 53 1.94 7.93 -10.58
CA ASN A 53 1.50 8.88 -9.57
C ASN A 53 1.46 8.23 -8.16
N PRO A 54 2.37 8.60 -7.24
CA PRO A 54 2.36 8.07 -5.88
C PRO A 54 1.09 8.44 -5.10
N GLU A 55 0.44 9.57 -5.40
CA GLU A 55 -0.82 9.96 -4.74
C GLU A 55 -1.93 8.97 -5.07
N THR A 56 -2.04 8.56 -6.35
CA THR A 56 -3.00 7.54 -6.78
C THR A 56 -2.74 6.20 -6.08
N GLN A 57 -1.47 5.82 -5.91
CA GLN A 57 -1.09 4.60 -5.19
C GLN A 57 -1.41 4.69 -3.69
N ILE A 58 -1.18 5.84 -3.05
CA ILE A 58 -1.53 6.08 -1.64
C ILE A 58 -3.05 6.01 -1.45
N LYS A 59 -3.82 6.68 -2.31
CA LYS A 59 -5.29 6.67 -2.27
C LYS A 59 -5.80 5.23 -2.34
N TRP A 60 -5.36 4.48 -3.34
CA TRP A 60 -5.74 3.07 -3.49
C TRP A 60 -5.32 2.23 -2.27
N GLY A 61 -4.09 2.41 -1.78
CA GLY A 61 -3.56 1.66 -0.64
C GLY A 61 -4.35 1.91 0.65
N LEU A 62 -4.74 3.16 0.91
CA LEU A 62 -5.57 3.51 2.07
C LEU A 62 -6.96 2.89 1.99
N ASP A 63 -7.60 2.93 0.82
CA ASP A 63 -8.91 2.31 0.59
C ASP A 63 -8.83 0.79 0.77
N TYR A 64 -7.81 0.15 0.18
CA TYR A 64 -7.55 -1.29 0.35
C TYR A 64 -7.34 -1.69 1.82
N MET A 65 -6.51 -0.94 2.56
CA MET A 65 -6.27 -1.21 3.97
C MET A 65 -7.54 -1.06 4.81
N LYS A 66 -8.37 -0.08 4.48
CA LYS A 66 -9.66 0.14 5.15
C LYS A 66 -10.63 -1.01 4.88
N GLU A 67 -10.74 -1.45 3.63
CA GLU A 67 -11.65 -2.54 3.24
C GLU A 67 -11.23 -3.89 3.82
N ARG A 68 -9.93 -4.22 3.76
CA ARG A 68 -9.42 -5.53 4.16
C ARG A 68 -9.10 -5.65 5.64
N TYR A 69 -8.61 -4.57 6.26
CA TYR A 69 -8.09 -4.58 7.62
C TYR A 69 -8.79 -3.57 8.54
N GLY A 70 -9.78 -2.83 8.05
CA GLY A 70 -10.51 -1.79 8.79
C GLY A 70 -9.75 -0.46 8.89
N SER A 71 -8.42 -0.47 8.89
CA SER A 71 -7.57 0.73 8.90
C SER A 71 -6.11 0.40 8.58
N PRO A 72 -5.25 1.40 8.27
CA PRO A 72 -3.81 1.21 8.20
C PRO A 72 -3.17 0.56 9.43
N CYS A 73 -3.62 0.90 10.64
CA CYS A 73 -3.14 0.22 11.85
C CYS A 73 -3.67 -1.20 12.02
N GLY A 74 -4.84 -1.51 11.47
CA GLY A 74 -5.32 -2.88 11.35
C GLY A 74 -4.41 -3.70 10.42
N ALA A 75 -4.01 -3.11 9.28
CA ALA A 75 -3.08 -3.73 8.35
C ALA A 75 -1.70 -3.96 8.98
N TRP A 76 -1.18 -2.97 9.71
CA TRP A 76 0.08 -3.11 10.43
C TRP A 76 0.02 -4.20 11.51
N SER A 77 -1.06 -4.26 12.29
CA SER A 77 -1.27 -5.32 13.29
C SER A 77 -1.30 -6.71 12.63
N PHE A 78 -1.97 -6.82 11.48
CA PHE A 78 -2.00 -8.04 10.70
C PHE A 78 -0.60 -8.45 10.22
N TRP A 79 0.17 -7.50 9.67
CA TRP A 79 1.54 -7.73 9.23
C TRP A 79 2.44 -8.17 10.38
N GLN A 80 2.30 -7.59 11.58
CA GLN A 80 3.10 -7.99 12.74
C GLN A 80 2.84 -9.45 13.16
N ALA A 81 1.63 -9.96 12.95
CA ALA A 81 1.26 -11.32 13.30
C ALA A 81 1.61 -12.35 12.20
N ASN A 82 1.58 -11.95 10.94
CA ASN A 82 1.68 -12.87 9.80
C ASN A 82 2.93 -12.70 8.93
N HIS A 83 3.61 -11.56 9.04
CA HIS A 83 4.75 -11.17 8.22
C HIS A 83 4.47 -11.09 6.71
N TRP A 84 3.21 -10.84 6.34
CA TRP A 84 2.78 -10.51 4.98
C TRP A 84 1.64 -9.48 5.00
N TYR A 85 1.42 -8.84 3.84
CA TYR A 85 0.44 -7.79 3.61
C TYR A 85 -0.32 -8.01 2.31
#